data_AF-A0A927GDN6-F1
#
_entry.id   AF-A0A927GDN6-F1
#
_cell.length_a   1.000
_cell.length_b   1.000
_cell.length_c   1.000
_cell.angle_alpha   90.00
_cell.angle_beta   90.00
_cell.angle_gamma   90.00
#
_symmetry.space_group_name_H-M   'P 1'
#
loop_
_entity.id
_entity.type
_entity.pdbx_description
1 polymer ?
#
loop_
_entity_poly.entity_id
_entity_poly.type
_entity_poly.pdbx_seq_one_letter_code
_entity_poly.pdbx_strand_id
1 'polypeptide(L)'
;MPTPTPILDIPFNETPGSTVAQDYAPGHHNAQVVDGNFIVGRNHRAARLNADGYAEIASSIVPLSGIFTMSLWIKAEITATGPGASWCLFVFAGENRVLYLDLASPLTIWSYLVIQQEADRARAYVNGHNTDVQLFPSGWGKPIGVAVINDVTTSYTGNATVEDLLIYNQIVDDGLPTDPTDPTDPQNPSYMTNTYYVDGINFRSMGVVVTKSRGMLGNLHLKEPLMMNWAGAHGLVMDLGSPRYEAREITLLCFCYGISATEFTNKIRAFRELFVKPGFRRLMRIMDNTVVLVYEVVAMKSIDEEIDWRNLTATFTLNLLEPEPVKRVLKFSGTGQVSITLSSPTPMNIYWGDNSTPSKDVYGSNVTRTHNYNSSGDHYISVTGVIEKLTSFSSNAQTIYDKF
;
A
#
# COMPACT_ATOMS: atom_id res chain seq x y z
N MET A 1 19.34 21.39 1.95
CA MET A 1 20.53 20.71 2.50
C MET A 1 20.99 19.69 1.47
N PRO A 2 22.28 19.45 1.25
CA PRO A 2 22.71 18.33 0.41
C PRO A 2 22.20 17.03 1.02
N THR A 3 21.65 16.14 0.19
CA THR A 3 21.18 14.81 0.59
C THR A 3 22.34 14.04 1.21
N PRO A 4 22.17 13.41 2.38
CA PRO A 4 23.21 12.60 3.00
C PRO A 4 23.68 11.53 2.02
N THR A 5 25.00 11.40 1.85
CA THR A 5 25.59 10.40 0.96
C THR A 5 25.87 9.12 1.77
N PRO A 6 25.41 7.95 1.32
CA PRO A 6 25.71 6.70 2.00
C PRO A 6 27.19 6.34 1.88
N ILE A 7 27.70 5.66 2.90
CA ILE A 7 29.02 4.99 2.88
C ILE A 7 28.92 3.56 2.32
N LEU A 8 27.70 3.01 2.23
CA LEU A 8 27.36 1.75 1.58
C LEU A 8 25.97 1.86 0.95
N ASP A 9 25.83 1.43 -0.29
CA ASP A 9 24.56 1.33 -1.02
C ASP A 9 24.54 0.04 -1.84
N ILE A 10 23.87 -1.00 -1.31
CA ILE A 10 23.69 -2.28 -2.00
C ILE A 10 22.21 -2.44 -2.37
N PRO A 11 21.83 -2.18 -3.64
CA PRO A 11 20.44 -2.27 -4.08
C PRO A 11 19.92 -3.71 -4.26
N PHE A 12 20.82 -4.67 -4.46
CA PHE A 12 20.52 -6.05 -4.87
C PHE A 12 19.77 -6.16 -6.21
N ASN A 13 20.20 -5.40 -7.21
CA ASN A 13 19.58 -5.30 -8.54
C ASN A 13 20.23 -6.19 -9.61
N GLU A 14 21.09 -7.12 -9.19
CA GLU A 14 21.81 -7.99 -10.10
C GLU A 14 20.93 -9.07 -10.71
N THR A 15 21.36 -9.56 -11.87
CA THR A 15 20.65 -10.63 -12.57
C THR A 15 20.71 -11.95 -11.79
N PRO A 16 19.65 -12.79 -11.87
CA PRO A 16 19.67 -14.13 -11.27
C PRO A 16 20.90 -14.94 -11.72
N GLY A 17 21.62 -15.51 -10.75
CA GLY A 17 22.88 -16.24 -10.98
C GLY A 17 24.16 -15.42 -10.80
N SER A 18 24.06 -14.10 -10.58
CA SER A 18 25.20 -13.31 -10.09
C SER A 18 25.65 -13.78 -8.70
N THR A 19 26.96 -13.70 -8.43
CA THR A 19 27.56 -14.03 -7.12
C THR A 19 28.06 -12.80 -6.38
N VAL A 20 27.81 -11.60 -6.92
CA VAL A 20 28.29 -10.33 -6.34
C VAL A 20 27.13 -9.35 -6.32
N ALA A 21 26.88 -8.74 -5.15
CA ALA A 21 26.03 -7.57 -5.01
C ALA A 21 26.93 -6.32 -5.01
N GLN A 22 26.68 -5.40 -5.93
CA GLN A 22 27.51 -4.23 -6.16
C GLN A 22 27.16 -3.12 -5.15
N ASP A 23 28.20 -2.45 -4.65
CA ASP A 23 28.08 -1.22 -3.86
C ASP A 23 28.15 0.00 -4.79
N TYR A 24 27.09 0.79 -4.73
CA TYR A 24 26.87 2.00 -5.53
C TYR A 24 27.37 3.25 -4.81
N ALA A 25 27.76 3.14 -3.53
CA ALA A 25 28.42 4.21 -2.81
C ALA A 25 29.87 4.41 -3.30
N PRO A 26 30.49 5.57 -3.02
CA PRO A 26 31.86 5.87 -3.47
C PRO A 26 32.94 4.87 -2.99
N GLY A 27 32.65 4.07 -1.96
CA GLY A 27 33.57 3.08 -1.39
C GLY A 27 33.71 1.80 -2.21
N HIS A 28 32.71 1.46 -3.05
CA HIS A 28 32.67 0.24 -3.86
C HIS A 28 32.97 -1.05 -3.08
N HIS A 29 32.42 -1.13 -1.87
CA HIS A 29 32.52 -2.28 -0.97
C HIS A 29 31.52 -3.38 -1.36
N ASN A 30 31.73 -3.98 -2.54
CA ASN A 30 30.88 -5.05 -3.08
C ASN A 30 30.77 -6.25 -2.11
N ALA A 31 29.57 -6.82 -2.00
CA ALA A 31 29.33 -8.02 -1.21
C ALA A 31 29.41 -9.29 -2.07
N GLN A 32 30.11 -10.31 -1.59
CA GLN A 32 30.09 -11.65 -2.17
C GLN A 32 28.85 -12.39 -1.66
N VAL A 33 28.01 -12.87 -2.57
CA VAL A 33 26.80 -13.63 -2.26
C VAL A 33 27.11 -15.12 -2.40
N VAL A 34 26.97 -15.85 -1.29
CA VAL A 34 27.20 -17.30 -1.19
C VAL A 34 25.88 -17.98 -0.85
N ASP A 35 25.47 -18.97 -1.64
CA ASP A 35 24.21 -19.72 -1.48
C ASP A 35 22.93 -18.85 -1.38
N GLY A 36 23.02 -17.59 -1.82
CA GLY A 36 21.93 -16.65 -2.02
C GLY A 36 21.52 -16.53 -3.49
N ASN A 37 20.31 -16.03 -3.74
CA ASN A 37 19.78 -15.83 -5.09
C ASN A 37 19.23 -14.42 -5.26
N PHE A 38 19.57 -13.76 -6.37
CA PHE A 38 18.88 -12.55 -6.80
C PHE A 38 17.50 -12.90 -7.38
N ILE A 39 16.45 -12.27 -6.87
CA ILE A 39 15.06 -12.56 -7.24
C ILE A 39 14.27 -11.28 -7.54
N VAL A 40 13.08 -11.44 -8.12
CA VAL A 40 12.15 -10.32 -8.32
C VAL A 40 11.53 -9.95 -6.98
N GLY A 41 12.04 -8.88 -6.37
CA GLY A 41 11.50 -8.27 -5.16
C GLY A 41 10.40 -7.24 -5.43
N ARG A 42 10.15 -6.35 -4.46
CA ARG A 42 9.11 -5.30 -4.55
C ARG A 42 9.34 -4.32 -5.69
N ASN A 43 10.60 -3.95 -5.92
CA ASN A 43 11.01 -3.04 -6.98
C ASN A 43 11.78 -3.78 -8.09
N HIS A 44 11.43 -5.04 -8.33
CA HIS A 44 12.13 -5.93 -9.27
C HIS A 44 13.62 -6.17 -8.94
N ARG A 45 14.01 -5.97 -7.69
CA ARG A 45 15.36 -6.17 -7.14
C ARG A 45 15.22 -6.78 -5.74
N ALA A 46 16.05 -7.76 -5.41
CA ALA A 46 16.14 -8.39 -4.09
C ALA A 46 17.21 -9.49 -4.08
N ALA A 47 17.78 -9.73 -2.90
CA ALA A 47 18.54 -10.95 -2.63
C ALA A 47 17.80 -11.81 -1.59
N ARG A 48 17.56 -13.08 -1.95
CA ARG A 48 17.05 -14.10 -1.04
C ARG A 48 18.22 -14.92 -0.51
N LEU A 49 18.45 -14.82 0.79
CA LEU A 49 19.45 -15.57 1.53
C LEU A 49 18.77 -16.83 2.08
N ASN A 50 19.21 -18.00 1.60
CA ASN A 50 18.57 -19.28 1.91
C ASN A 50 19.40 -20.03 2.96
N ALA A 51 18.78 -20.46 4.06
CA ALA A 51 19.42 -21.26 5.10
C ALA A 51 20.78 -20.69 5.56
N ASP A 52 21.88 -21.35 5.21
CA ASP A 52 23.26 -20.94 5.53
C ASP A 52 23.84 -19.89 4.57
N GLY A 53 23.08 -19.47 3.55
CA GLY A 53 23.49 -18.49 2.56
C GLY A 53 23.62 -17.08 3.13
N TYR A 54 24.62 -16.34 2.65
CA TYR A 54 24.96 -15.02 3.18
C TYR A 54 25.51 -14.09 2.08
N ALA A 55 25.52 -12.80 2.38
CA ALA A 55 26.23 -11.80 1.61
C ALA A 55 27.31 -11.17 2.50
N GLU A 56 28.59 -11.25 2.10
CA GLU A 56 29.72 -10.81 2.91
C GLU A 56 30.49 -9.68 2.25
N ILE A 57 30.80 -8.65 3.04
CA ILE A 57 31.73 -7.57 2.69
C ILE A 57 32.97 -7.78 3.56
N ALA A 58 34.12 -8.02 2.94
CA ALA A 58 35.35 -8.36 3.67
C ALA A 58 35.89 -7.21 4.55
N SER A 59 35.63 -5.97 4.17
CA SER A 59 36.04 -4.78 4.91
C SER A 59 35.01 -4.37 5.96
N SER A 60 35.48 -4.04 7.17
CA SER A 60 34.63 -3.46 8.22
C SER A 60 34.34 -1.99 7.90
N ILE A 61 33.10 -1.71 7.53
CA ILE A 61 32.65 -0.40 7.04
C ILE A 61 31.67 0.30 7.98
N VAL A 62 30.99 -0.46 8.85
CA VAL A 62 30.00 0.10 9.79
C VAL A 62 30.77 0.78 10.94
N PRO A 63 30.53 2.08 11.24
CA PRO A 63 31.30 2.78 12.27
C PRO A 63 30.70 2.50 13.65
N LEU A 64 30.85 1.25 14.12
CA LEU A 64 30.26 0.70 15.34
C LEU A 64 30.67 1.42 16.63
N SER A 65 31.80 2.14 16.64
CA SER A 65 32.21 2.98 17.78
C SER A 65 31.70 4.42 17.71
N GLY A 66 31.16 4.83 16.56
CA GLY A 66 30.69 6.17 16.24
C GLY A 66 29.18 6.25 16.16
N ILE A 67 28.69 7.18 15.33
CA ILE A 67 27.28 7.29 14.97
C ILE A 67 27.05 6.70 13.59
N PHE A 68 25.91 6.04 13.39
CA PHE A 68 25.49 5.58 12.07
C PHE A 68 23.99 5.42 11.96
N THR A 69 23.54 5.38 10.70
CA THR A 69 22.20 4.92 10.32
C THR A 69 22.35 3.79 9.33
N MET A 70 21.67 2.68 9.59
CA MET A 70 21.51 1.58 8.65
C MET A 70 20.03 1.48 8.29
N SER A 71 19.72 1.38 6.99
CA SER A 71 18.38 1.07 6.54
C SER A 71 18.38 -0.03 5.49
N LEU A 72 17.31 -0.82 5.47
CA LEU A 72 17.07 -1.83 4.46
C LEU A 72 15.61 -2.24 4.44
N TRP A 73 15.22 -2.86 3.34
CA TRP A 73 14.02 -3.66 3.28
C TRP A 73 14.31 -5.10 3.61
N ILE A 74 13.46 -5.68 4.45
CA ILE A 74 13.63 -7.07 4.87
C ILE A 74 12.29 -7.77 4.95
N LYS A 75 12.31 -9.05 4.57
CA LYS A 75 11.21 -9.99 4.75
C LYS A 75 11.75 -11.34 5.19
N ALA A 76 11.39 -11.75 6.39
CA ALA A 76 11.58 -13.11 6.89
C ALA A 76 10.56 -14.07 6.26
N GLU A 77 10.99 -15.28 5.92
CA GLU A 77 10.06 -16.31 5.45
C GLU A 77 9.36 -17.00 6.62
N ILE A 78 8.04 -17.13 6.51
CA ILE A 78 7.24 -17.88 7.47
C ILE A 78 7.52 -19.38 7.31
N THR A 79 7.93 -20.00 8.40
CA THR A 79 7.98 -21.46 8.56
C THR A 79 6.88 -21.91 9.52
N ALA A 80 6.68 -23.23 9.67
CA ALA A 80 5.71 -23.77 10.62
C ALA A 80 6.00 -23.38 12.08
N THR A 81 7.21 -22.93 12.39
CA THR A 81 7.72 -22.72 13.76
C THR A 81 8.19 -21.29 14.04
N GLY A 82 7.96 -20.35 13.12
CA GLY A 82 8.38 -18.96 13.26
C GLY A 82 8.74 -18.29 11.93
N PRO A 83 9.12 -17.01 11.96
CA PRO A 83 9.27 -16.21 13.19
C PRO A 83 7.98 -15.62 13.74
N GLY A 84 7.91 -15.51 15.06
CA GLY A 84 6.88 -14.82 15.84
C GLY A 84 7.32 -13.43 16.35
N ALA A 85 8.63 -13.17 16.42
CA ALA A 85 9.23 -11.91 16.83
C ALA A 85 10.64 -11.70 16.24
N SER A 86 11.10 -10.45 16.22
CA SER A 86 12.43 -10.08 15.73
C SER A 86 13.06 -9.00 16.60
N TRP A 87 14.39 -8.98 16.66
CA TRP A 87 15.17 -8.03 17.45
C TRP A 87 16.35 -7.49 16.65
N CYS A 88 16.74 -6.25 16.95
CA CYS A 88 18.06 -5.75 16.64
C CYS A 88 18.95 -5.88 17.89
N LEU A 89 20.12 -6.46 17.73
CA LEU A 89 21.10 -6.68 18.79
C LEU A 89 22.29 -5.76 18.60
N PHE A 90 22.70 -5.07 19.66
CA PHE A 90 24.02 -4.43 19.74
C PHE A 90 24.91 -5.23 20.67
N VAL A 91 26.04 -5.69 20.15
CA VAL A 91 27.01 -6.51 20.90
C VAL A 91 28.11 -5.60 21.43
N PHE A 92 28.48 -5.75 22.70
CA PHE A 92 29.55 -4.99 23.36
C PHE A 92 30.69 -5.91 23.77
N ALA A 93 31.87 -5.34 24.00
CA ALA A 93 33.01 -6.08 24.48
C ALA A 93 32.78 -6.64 25.90
N GLY A 94 32.92 -7.96 26.04
CA GLY A 94 32.73 -8.70 27.29
C GLY A 94 31.73 -9.84 27.14
N GLU A 95 31.71 -10.74 28.12
CA GLU A 95 30.83 -11.90 28.10
C GLU A 95 29.36 -11.50 28.30
N ASN A 96 28.47 -12.00 27.44
CA ASN A 96 27.01 -11.80 27.50
C ASN A 96 26.55 -10.33 27.55
N ARG A 97 27.31 -9.41 26.93
CA ARG A 97 26.94 -7.99 26.85
C ARG A 97 26.26 -7.68 25.53
N VAL A 98 24.97 -7.97 25.47
CA VAL A 98 24.11 -7.73 24.31
C VAL A 98 22.95 -6.83 24.73
N LEU A 99 22.73 -5.76 23.98
CA LEU A 99 21.56 -4.90 24.11
C LEU A 99 20.53 -5.29 23.05
N TYR A 100 19.29 -5.47 23.47
CA TYR A 100 18.19 -5.91 22.61
C TYR A 100 17.26 -4.74 22.33
N LEU A 101 16.95 -4.51 21.07
CA LEU A 101 15.89 -3.61 20.64
C LEU A 101 14.76 -4.47 20.05
N ASP A 102 13.57 -4.39 20.64
CA ASP A 102 12.40 -5.09 20.11
C ASP A 102 11.90 -4.40 18.83
N LEU A 103 11.78 -5.17 17.74
CA LEU A 103 11.27 -4.65 16.48
C LEU A 103 9.75 -4.64 16.44
N ALA A 104 9.07 -5.17 17.47
CA ALA A 104 7.61 -5.29 17.56
C ALA A 104 6.97 -5.90 16.29
N SER A 105 7.74 -6.72 15.58
CA SER A 105 7.36 -7.30 14.30
C SER A 105 8.15 -8.59 14.04
N PRO A 106 7.50 -9.66 13.53
CA PRO A 106 8.19 -10.86 13.08
C PRO A 106 8.85 -10.69 11.70
N LEU A 107 8.71 -9.50 11.07
CA LEU A 107 9.24 -9.18 9.74
C LEU A 107 8.77 -10.15 8.64
N THR A 108 7.64 -10.83 8.81
CA THR A 108 7.13 -11.86 7.87
C THR A 108 6.49 -11.28 6.59
N ILE A 109 6.30 -9.98 6.58
CA ILE A 109 5.97 -9.16 5.40
C ILE A 109 7.12 -8.21 5.14
N TRP A 110 7.19 -7.69 3.92
CA TRP A 110 8.17 -6.65 3.60
C TRP A 110 8.04 -5.48 4.58
N SER A 111 9.11 -5.26 5.31
CA SER A 111 9.22 -4.22 6.32
C SER A 111 10.46 -3.39 6.03
N TYR A 112 10.32 -2.08 6.13
CA TYR A 112 11.46 -1.18 6.05
C TYR A 112 12.02 -0.96 7.44
N LEU A 113 13.24 -1.40 7.65
CA LEU A 113 13.93 -1.36 8.93
C LEU A 113 14.95 -0.23 8.91
N VAL A 114 14.95 0.61 9.94
CA VAL A 114 15.99 1.60 10.18
C VAL A 114 16.54 1.42 11.59
N ILE A 115 17.87 1.31 11.68
CA ILE A 115 18.60 1.22 12.92
C ILE A 115 19.52 2.43 13.02
N GLN A 116 19.40 3.19 14.10
CA GLN A 116 20.25 4.33 14.38
C GLN A 116 21.06 4.07 15.64
N GLN A 117 22.36 4.30 15.56
CA GLN A 117 23.23 4.38 16.71
C GLN A 117 23.69 5.83 16.90
N GLU A 118 23.34 6.39 18.05
CA GLU A 118 23.82 7.69 18.51
C GLU A 118 25.00 7.50 19.49
N ALA A 119 25.41 8.58 20.16
CA ALA A 119 26.55 8.55 21.08
C ALA A 119 26.30 7.65 22.31
N ASP A 120 25.07 7.60 22.82
CA ASP A 120 24.72 6.97 24.10
C ASP A 120 23.52 6.02 24.02
N ARG A 121 22.99 5.77 22.82
CA ARG A 121 21.78 4.98 22.61
C ARG A 121 21.72 4.37 21.22
N ALA A 122 20.84 3.39 21.09
CA ALA A 122 20.36 2.90 19.81
C ALA A 122 18.84 3.06 19.71
N ARG A 123 18.36 3.20 18.48
CA ARG A 123 16.94 3.23 18.13
C ARG A 123 16.65 2.28 16.99
N ALA A 124 15.50 1.63 17.06
CA ALA A 124 14.96 0.83 15.98
C ALA A 124 13.66 1.45 15.49
N TYR A 125 13.50 1.45 14.18
CA TYR A 125 12.28 1.84 13.52
C TYR A 125 11.88 0.76 12.55
N VAL A 126 10.63 0.33 12.64
CA VAL A 126 10.02 -0.54 11.64
C VAL A 126 8.94 0.28 10.96
N ASN A 127 9.02 0.37 9.64
CA ASN A 127 8.01 1.00 8.83
C ASN A 127 7.72 2.46 9.27
N GLY A 128 8.76 3.18 9.71
CA GLY A 128 8.66 4.58 10.15
C GLY A 128 8.29 4.79 11.59
N HIS A 129 7.77 3.76 12.25
CA HIS A 129 7.49 3.83 13.66
C HIS A 129 8.73 3.51 14.45
N ASN A 130 9.05 4.37 15.41
CA ASN A 130 9.99 4.03 16.46
C ASN A 130 9.42 2.85 17.27
N THR A 131 10.06 1.69 17.20
CA THR A 131 9.62 0.49 17.92
C THR A 131 10.29 0.38 19.28
N ASP A 132 11.56 0.78 19.36
CA ASP A 132 12.32 0.74 20.61
C ASP A 132 13.47 1.76 20.63
N VAL A 133 13.82 2.19 21.85
CA VAL A 133 14.95 3.07 22.15
C VAL A 133 15.63 2.56 23.41
N GLN A 134 16.92 2.25 23.30
CA GLN A 134 17.69 1.72 24.41
C GLN A 134 18.95 2.55 24.65
N LEU A 135 19.15 2.99 25.89
CA LEU A 135 20.39 3.63 26.32
C LEU A 135 21.50 2.58 26.44
N PHE A 136 22.71 2.96 26.05
CA PHE A 136 23.88 2.12 26.23
C PHE A 136 24.21 1.95 27.72
N PRO A 137 24.33 0.70 28.22
CA PRO A 137 24.59 0.49 29.63
C PRO A 137 25.93 1.10 30.08
N SER A 138 25.93 1.73 31.26
CA SER A 138 27.14 2.32 31.84
C SER A 138 28.23 1.26 32.04
N GLY A 139 29.46 1.59 31.65
CA GLY A 139 30.63 0.72 31.80
C GLY A 139 30.77 -0.39 30.74
N TRP A 140 29.87 -0.48 29.76
CA TRP A 140 29.97 -1.48 28.69
C TRP A 140 30.80 -1.01 27.49
N GLY A 141 31.11 0.29 27.41
CA GLY A 141 31.88 0.88 26.31
C GLY A 141 31.02 1.15 25.08
N LYS A 142 31.59 0.97 23.89
CA LYS A 142 30.90 1.13 22.61
C LYS A 142 30.56 -0.22 21.98
N PRO A 143 29.52 -0.30 21.13
CA PRO A 143 29.23 -1.52 20.38
C PRO A 143 30.40 -1.97 19.51
N ILE A 144 30.55 -3.28 19.37
CA ILE A 144 31.51 -3.97 18.51
C ILE A 144 30.82 -4.83 17.44
N GLY A 145 29.48 -4.86 17.45
CA GLY A 145 28.68 -5.56 16.45
C GLY A 145 27.22 -5.14 16.51
N VAL A 146 26.53 -5.31 15.39
CA VAL A 146 25.08 -5.15 15.26
C VAL A 146 24.51 -6.34 14.47
N ALA A 147 23.36 -6.86 14.86
CA ALA A 147 22.70 -7.96 14.16
C ALA A 147 21.18 -7.79 14.19
N VAL A 148 20.50 -8.18 13.12
CA VAL A 148 19.04 -8.31 13.10
C VAL A 148 18.73 -9.79 13.09
N ILE A 149 17.93 -10.25 14.06
CA ILE A 149 17.63 -11.66 14.27
C ILE A 149 16.13 -11.87 14.44
N ASN A 150 15.67 -13.08 14.08
CA ASN A 150 14.29 -13.50 14.31
C ASN A 150 14.27 -14.74 15.19
N ASP A 151 13.18 -14.97 15.92
CA ASP A 151 13.01 -16.23 16.66
C ASP A 151 12.66 -17.39 15.72
N VAL A 152 13.32 -18.52 15.94
CA VAL A 152 12.88 -19.80 15.40
C VAL A 152 13.03 -20.83 16.51
N THR A 153 11.95 -21.58 16.78
CA THR A 153 11.88 -22.52 17.92
C THR A 153 12.52 -23.88 17.65
N THR A 154 13.28 -24.01 16.55
CA THR A 154 13.88 -25.27 16.07
C THR A 154 15.28 -25.03 15.51
N SER A 155 16.02 -26.11 15.23
CA SER A 155 17.35 -26.06 14.59
C SER A 155 17.31 -25.74 13.09
N TYR A 156 16.16 -25.31 12.54
CA TYR A 156 16.06 -24.91 11.14
C TYR A 156 16.60 -23.49 10.96
N THR A 157 17.52 -23.31 10.01
CA THR A 157 17.98 -22.01 9.54
C THR A 157 16.85 -21.33 8.77
N GLY A 158 16.45 -20.13 9.21
CA GLY A 158 15.44 -19.32 8.54
C GLY A 158 15.94 -18.75 7.21
N ASN A 159 15.01 -18.36 6.33
CA ASN A 159 15.34 -17.62 5.12
C ASN A 159 14.93 -16.16 5.29
N ALA A 160 15.69 -15.25 4.69
CA ALA A 160 15.36 -13.84 4.62
C ALA A 160 15.57 -13.31 3.21
N THR A 161 14.71 -12.39 2.81
CA THR A 161 14.88 -11.60 1.57
C THR A 161 15.15 -10.16 1.95
N VAL A 162 16.15 -9.55 1.32
CA VAL A 162 16.57 -8.17 1.57
C VAL A 162 16.62 -7.34 0.29
N GLU A 163 16.39 -6.02 0.42
CA GLU A 163 16.55 -5.03 -0.65
C GLU A 163 17.13 -3.72 -0.09
N ASP A 164 17.81 -2.95 -0.94
CA ASP A 164 18.22 -1.57 -0.67
C ASP A 164 18.92 -1.35 0.68
N LEU A 165 20.02 -2.08 0.92
CA LEU A 165 20.84 -1.87 2.11
C LEU A 165 21.64 -0.57 1.98
N LEU A 166 21.34 0.39 2.84
CA LEU A 166 22.02 1.67 2.93
C LEU A 166 22.67 1.83 4.31
N ILE A 167 23.89 2.34 4.35
CA ILE A 167 24.57 2.72 5.60
C ILE A 167 25.14 4.12 5.46
N TYR A 168 24.97 4.92 6.51
CA TYR A 168 25.46 6.29 6.62
C TYR A 168 26.33 6.43 7.88
N ASN A 169 27.39 7.23 7.81
CA ASN A 169 28.26 7.56 8.95
C ASN A 169 27.75 8.75 9.79
N GLN A 170 26.45 8.98 9.75
CA GLN A 170 25.77 10.05 10.47
C GLN A 170 24.36 9.58 10.85
N ILE A 171 23.72 10.33 11.75
CA ILE A 171 22.28 10.17 11.96
C ILE A 171 21.59 10.76 10.74
N VAL A 172 20.89 9.91 10.03
CA VAL A 172 20.07 10.26 8.90
C VAL A 172 18.63 10.11 9.35
N ASP A 173 17.96 11.26 9.49
CA ASP A 173 16.52 11.32 9.63
C ASP A 173 15.83 11.19 8.26
N ASP A 174 16.58 11.41 7.16
CA ASP A 174 16.12 11.23 5.78
C ASP A 174 15.90 9.74 5.47
N GLY A 175 14.64 9.31 5.59
CA GLY A 175 14.26 7.92 5.32
C GLY A 175 14.14 7.05 6.57
N LEU A 176 13.98 7.63 7.76
CA LEU A 176 12.86 7.14 8.59
C LEU A 176 11.62 7.43 7.75
N PRO A 177 10.67 6.51 7.50
CA PRO A 177 9.36 6.93 7.07
C PRO A 177 8.89 7.87 8.19
N THR A 178 9.01 9.17 7.95
CA THR A 178 8.59 10.18 8.89
C THR A 178 7.13 9.89 9.09
N ASP A 179 6.75 9.50 10.30
CA ASP A 179 5.37 9.36 10.75
C ASP A 179 4.44 8.50 9.82
N PRO A 180 3.80 7.41 10.27
CA PRO A 180 2.66 6.83 9.53
C PRO A 180 1.57 7.85 9.11
N THR A 181 1.58 9.06 9.68
CA THR A 181 0.71 10.17 9.33
C THR A 181 1.36 11.24 8.42
N ASP A 182 2.64 11.15 8.06
CA ASP A 182 3.27 12.09 7.12
C ASP A 182 2.75 11.84 5.70
N PRO A 183 1.88 12.72 5.21
CA PRO A 183 1.26 12.56 3.91
C PRO A 183 2.17 13.00 2.78
N THR A 184 3.38 13.51 3.11
CA THR A 184 4.29 14.20 2.19
C THR A 184 5.34 13.36 1.51
N ASP A 185 5.58 12.15 1.99
CA ASP A 185 6.63 11.28 1.48
C ASP A 185 6.11 10.32 0.38
N PRO A 186 6.53 10.50 -0.91
CA PRO A 186 6.17 9.61 -2.02
C PRO A 186 6.90 8.26 -1.97
N GLN A 187 7.88 8.07 -1.08
CA GLN A 187 8.59 6.81 -0.85
C GLN A 187 8.15 6.10 0.44
N ASN A 188 7.19 6.65 1.21
CA ASN A 188 6.69 6.03 2.44
C ASN A 188 6.01 4.67 2.13
N PRO A 189 6.62 3.55 2.53
CA PRO A 189 6.28 2.24 1.97
C PRO A 189 5.74 1.28 3.04
N SER A 190 5.23 1.85 4.12
CA SER A 190 4.91 1.20 5.38
C SER A 190 3.42 1.00 5.56
N TYR A 191 3.03 -0.26 5.74
CA TYR A 191 1.66 -0.78 5.90
C TYR A 191 0.83 -0.70 4.63
N MET A 192 -0.22 -1.54 4.57
CA MET A 192 -1.14 -1.66 3.43
C MET A 192 -1.08 -0.44 2.53
N THR A 193 -0.55 -0.58 1.30
CA THR A 193 -0.41 0.52 0.35
C THR A 193 -1.80 1.02 -0.05
N ASN A 194 -2.44 1.71 0.89
CA ASN A 194 -3.83 2.12 0.83
C ASN A 194 -3.85 3.41 0.05
N THR A 195 -3.88 3.23 -1.26
CA THR A 195 -3.76 4.32 -2.23
C THR A 195 -5.12 4.58 -2.82
N TYR A 196 -5.51 5.86 -2.78
CA TYR A 196 -6.77 6.32 -3.33
C TYR A 196 -6.50 7.01 -4.65
N TYR A 197 -7.30 6.66 -5.65
CA TYR A 197 -7.25 7.26 -6.97
C TYR A 197 -8.63 7.77 -7.32
N VAL A 198 -8.67 8.89 -8.05
CA VAL A 198 -9.86 9.30 -8.78
C VAL A 198 -9.48 9.41 -10.25
N ASP A 199 -10.16 8.65 -11.09
CA ASP A 199 -9.93 8.61 -12.54
C ASP A 199 -8.49 8.29 -12.94
N GLY A 200 -7.82 7.45 -12.15
CA GLY A 200 -6.42 7.06 -12.32
C GLY A 200 -5.41 8.03 -11.71
N ILE A 201 -5.85 9.18 -11.15
CA ILE A 201 -4.95 10.15 -10.49
C ILE A 201 -4.88 9.84 -9.01
N ASN A 202 -3.66 9.61 -8.51
CA ASN A 202 -3.41 9.34 -7.09
C ASN A 202 -3.71 10.59 -6.24
N PHE A 203 -4.44 10.45 -5.14
CA PHE A 203 -4.73 11.56 -4.22
C PHE A 203 -3.44 12.19 -3.70
N ARG A 204 -2.40 11.39 -3.44
CA ARG A 204 -1.11 11.86 -2.92
C ARG A 204 -0.38 12.77 -3.89
N SER A 205 -0.55 12.61 -5.21
CA SER A 205 0.09 13.52 -6.18
C SER A 205 -0.48 14.94 -6.09
N MET A 206 -1.66 15.10 -5.47
CA MET A 206 -2.29 16.38 -5.18
C MET A 206 -2.09 16.80 -3.72
N GLY A 207 -1.20 16.14 -2.98
CA GLY A 207 -0.97 16.40 -1.57
C GLY A 207 -2.14 16.03 -0.66
N VAL A 208 -3.07 15.20 -1.12
CA VAL A 208 -4.23 14.75 -0.33
C VAL A 208 -4.00 13.33 0.18
N VAL A 209 -4.25 13.13 1.47
CA VAL A 209 -4.22 11.83 2.13
C VAL A 209 -5.53 11.57 2.84
N VAL A 210 -5.99 10.32 2.73
CA VAL A 210 -7.20 9.85 3.38
C VAL A 210 -6.82 9.24 4.73
N THR A 211 -7.27 9.85 5.82
CA THR A 211 -6.98 9.39 7.18
C THR A 211 -7.98 8.35 7.66
N LYS A 212 -9.26 8.49 7.28
CA LYS A 212 -10.33 7.54 7.61
C LYS A 212 -11.31 7.41 6.46
N SER A 213 -11.91 6.23 6.32
CA SER A 213 -12.95 5.95 5.33
C SER A 213 -14.15 5.25 5.97
N ARG A 214 -15.36 5.59 5.55
CA ARG A 214 -16.61 4.92 5.95
C ARG A 214 -17.46 4.60 4.73
N GLY A 215 -18.19 3.49 4.77
CA GLY A 215 -19.18 3.13 3.74
C GLY A 215 -18.62 2.34 2.55
N MET A 216 -17.31 2.11 2.49
CA MET A 216 -16.68 1.39 1.36
C MET A 216 -16.93 -0.12 1.36
N LEU A 217 -16.91 -0.76 2.55
CA LEU A 217 -17.07 -2.21 2.71
C LEU A 217 -18.37 -2.62 3.41
N GLY A 218 -19.08 -1.66 4.02
CA GLY A 218 -20.31 -1.93 4.75
C GLY A 218 -21.44 -2.43 3.85
N ASN A 219 -22.42 -3.07 4.47
CA ASN A 219 -23.65 -3.49 3.81
C ASN A 219 -24.36 -2.29 3.17
N LEU A 220 -24.98 -2.52 2.02
CA LEU A 220 -25.83 -1.52 1.39
C LEU A 220 -27.16 -1.38 2.14
N HIS A 221 -27.69 -0.16 2.17
CA HIS A 221 -29.02 0.10 2.70
C HIS A 221 -30.06 -0.56 1.81
N LEU A 222 -30.94 -1.38 2.40
CA LEU A 222 -32.05 -2.02 1.70
C LEU A 222 -33.07 -0.95 1.35
N LYS A 223 -33.49 -0.89 0.07
CA LYS A 223 -34.66 -0.12 -0.33
C LYS A 223 -35.88 -0.65 0.41
N GLU A 224 -36.75 0.24 0.85
CA GLU A 224 -37.97 -0.13 1.56
C GLU A 224 -38.74 -1.22 0.80
N PRO A 225 -38.84 -2.46 1.35
CA PRO A 225 -39.54 -3.54 0.69
C PRO A 225 -41.05 -3.33 0.81
N LEU A 226 -41.84 -4.12 0.08
CA LEU A 226 -43.27 -4.19 0.35
C LEU A 226 -43.48 -4.76 1.76
N MET A 227 -44.21 -4.01 2.60
CA MET A 227 -44.50 -4.40 3.99
C MET A 227 -46.00 -4.47 4.23
N MET A 228 -46.44 -5.49 4.95
CA MET A 228 -47.81 -5.64 5.43
C MET A 228 -47.83 -5.73 6.95
N ASN A 229 -48.60 -4.83 7.58
CA ASN A 229 -48.84 -4.80 9.01
C ASN A 229 -50.32 -5.11 9.28
N TRP A 230 -50.61 -6.33 9.71
CA TRP A 230 -51.97 -6.79 9.94
C TRP A 230 -52.34 -6.61 11.42
N ALA A 231 -53.46 -5.92 11.69
CA ALA A 231 -53.88 -5.58 13.07
C ALA A 231 -54.05 -6.79 14.01
N GLY A 232 -54.32 -7.99 13.46
CA GLY A 232 -54.47 -9.22 14.22
C GLY A 232 -53.22 -10.11 14.30
N ALA A 233 -52.09 -9.69 13.72
CA ALA A 233 -50.86 -10.47 13.70
C ALA A 233 -49.73 -9.75 14.44
N HIS A 234 -48.78 -10.52 14.98
CA HIS A 234 -47.58 -9.96 15.56
C HIS A 234 -46.56 -9.61 14.46
N GLY A 235 -45.98 -8.42 14.56
CA GLY A 235 -44.87 -8.00 13.69
C GLY A 235 -45.28 -7.60 12.29
N LEU A 236 -44.33 -7.67 11.36
CA LEU A 236 -44.46 -7.23 9.97
C LEU A 236 -44.14 -8.39 9.03
N VAL A 237 -44.89 -8.50 7.94
CA VAL A 237 -44.54 -9.37 6.81
C VAL A 237 -43.86 -8.50 5.75
N MET A 238 -42.61 -8.82 5.41
CA MET A 238 -41.82 -8.09 4.42
C MET A 238 -41.50 -8.99 3.22
N ASP A 239 -41.65 -8.47 2.00
CA ASP A 239 -41.19 -9.17 0.80
C ASP A 239 -39.67 -9.01 0.63
N LEU A 240 -38.94 -10.10 0.86
CA LEU A 240 -37.48 -10.18 0.72
C LEU A 240 -37.05 -11.10 -0.44
N GLY A 241 -37.97 -11.49 -1.35
CA GLY A 241 -37.67 -12.41 -2.44
C GLY A 241 -36.76 -11.82 -3.54
N SER A 242 -36.63 -10.49 -3.60
CA SER A 242 -35.75 -9.78 -4.54
C SER A 242 -35.28 -8.46 -3.94
N PRO A 243 -34.38 -8.49 -2.93
CA PRO A 243 -33.92 -7.28 -2.25
C PRO A 243 -33.27 -6.32 -3.26
N ARG A 244 -33.56 -5.03 -3.08
CA ARG A 244 -32.95 -3.94 -3.84
C ARG A 244 -32.30 -2.98 -2.87
N TYR A 245 -31.24 -2.34 -3.31
CA TYR A 245 -30.41 -1.50 -2.44
C TYR A 245 -30.41 -0.06 -2.92
N GLU A 246 -30.35 0.85 -1.97
CA GLU A 246 -30.15 2.27 -2.20
C GLU A 246 -28.73 2.55 -2.72
N ALA A 247 -28.48 3.79 -3.14
CA ALA A 247 -27.14 4.24 -3.49
C ALA A 247 -26.20 4.12 -2.28
N ARG A 248 -24.92 3.84 -2.52
CA ARG A 248 -23.91 3.73 -1.46
C ARG A 248 -23.36 5.11 -1.12
N GLU A 249 -23.39 5.46 0.15
CA GLU A 249 -22.68 6.64 0.66
C GLU A 249 -21.27 6.27 1.09
N ILE A 250 -20.28 7.02 0.63
CA ILE A 250 -18.87 6.89 1.01
C ILE A 250 -18.42 8.22 1.61
N THR A 251 -17.85 8.15 2.81
CA THR A 251 -17.27 9.31 3.49
C THR A 251 -15.78 9.10 3.67
N LEU A 252 -14.96 10.01 3.15
CA LEU A 252 -13.51 10.02 3.36
C LEU A 252 -13.14 11.26 4.18
N LEU A 253 -12.39 11.06 5.28
CA LEU A 253 -11.74 12.15 6.00
C LEU A 253 -10.37 12.36 5.38
N CYS A 254 -10.15 13.57 4.89
CA CYS A 254 -8.99 13.92 4.12
C CYS A 254 -8.16 14.99 4.84
N PHE A 255 -6.86 14.89 4.67
CA PHE A 255 -5.87 15.89 5.06
C PHE A 255 -5.09 16.29 3.80
N CYS A 256 -4.82 17.58 3.64
CA CYS A 256 -4.04 18.12 2.54
C CYS A 256 -2.92 18.99 3.08
N TYR A 257 -1.78 19.01 2.39
CA TYR A 257 -0.61 19.80 2.76
C TYR A 257 0.07 20.40 1.53
N GLY A 258 0.85 21.46 1.75
CA GLY A 258 1.73 22.04 0.75
C GLY A 258 2.98 22.63 1.36
N ILE A 259 3.97 22.86 0.50
CA ILE A 259 5.28 23.45 0.88
C ILE A 259 5.33 24.95 0.60
N SER A 260 4.39 25.49 -0.18
CA SER A 260 4.21 26.93 -0.38
C SER A 260 2.73 27.27 -0.53
N ALA A 261 2.33 28.50 -0.18
CA ALA A 261 0.94 28.92 -0.29
C ALA A 261 0.36 28.77 -1.71
N THR A 262 1.17 29.05 -2.75
CA THR A 262 0.76 28.91 -4.15
C THR A 262 0.56 27.44 -4.53
N GLU A 263 1.49 26.57 -4.16
CA GLU A 263 1.41 25.14 -4.46
C GLU A 263 0.26 24.47 -3.69
N PHE A 264 0.10 24.81 -2.41
CA PHE A 264 -1.03 24.37 -1.59
C PHE A 264 -2.38 24.75 -2.20
N THR A 265 -2.53 26.01 -2.62
CA THR A 265 -3.77 26.50 -3.27
C THR A 265 -4.03 25.76 -4.58
N ASN A 266 -2.99 25.53 -5.39
CA ASN A 266 -3.12 24.80 -6.65
C ASN A 266 -3.51 23.34 -6.44
N LYS A 267 -2.95 22.69 -5.42
CA LYS A 267 -3.27 21.31 -5.03
C LYS A 267 -4.74 21.13 -4.64
N ILE A 268 -5.25 21.97 -3.73
CA ILE A 268 -6.66 21.95 -3.32
C ILE A 268 -7.58 22.21 -4.51
N ARG A 269 -7.25 23.21 -5.36
CA ARG A 269 -8.04 23.50 -6.57
C ARG A 269 -8.07 22.30 -7.52
N ALA A 270 -6.93 21.71 -7.83
CA ALA A 270 -6.82 20.55 -8.72
C ALA A 270 -7.63 19.36 -8.19
N PHE A 271 -7.60 19.12 -6.88
CA PHE A 271 -8.39 18.08 -6.25
C PHE A 271 -9.89 18.30 -6.41
N ARG A 272 -10.37 19.52 -6.13
CA ARG A 272 -11.79 19.90 -6.32
C ARG A 272 -12.26 19.73 -7.75
N GLU A 273 -11.45 20.18 -8.72
CA GLU A 273 -11.78 20.12 -10.14
C GLU A 273 -12.00 18.69 -10.65
N LEU A 274 -11.50 17.66 -9.98
CA LEU A 274 -11.76 16.27 -10.34
C LEU A 274 -13.21 15.85 -10.09
N PHE A 275 -13.85 16.41 -9.07
CA PHE A 275 -15.20 16.03 -8.65
C PHE A 275 -16.31 16.90 -9.23
N VAL A 276 -15.98 18.02 -9.89
CA VAL A 276 -16.95 18.94 -10.53
C VAL A 276 -17.17 18.60 -12.01
N LYS A 277 -16.44 17.62 -12.56
CA LYS A 277 -16.57 17.21 -13.96
C LYS A 277 -17.92 16.51 -14.23
N PRO A 278 -18.47 16.63 -15.44
CA PRO A 278 -19.68 15.88 -15.82
C PRO A 278 -19.48 14.36 -15.74
N GLY A 279 -20.55 13.65 -15.36
CA GLY A 279 -20.57 12.19 -15.26
C GLY A 279 -20.10 11.66 -13.90
N PHE A 280 -20.04 10.34 -13.79
CA PHE A 280 -19.48 9.69 -12.60
C PHE A 280 -17.95 9.73 -12.69
N ARG A 281 -17.32 9.87 -11.53
CA ARG A 281 -15.87 9.78 -11.36
C ARG A 281 -15.56 8.42 -10.80
N ARG A 282 -14.47 7.82 -11.24
CA ARG A 282 -14.06 6.53 -10.73
C ARG A 282 -13.19 6.70 -9.50
N LEU A 283 -13.72 6.40 -8.33
CA LEU A 283 -12.92 6.23 -7.12
C LEU A 283 -12.35 4.81 -7.08
N MET A 284 -11.05 4.69 -6.89
CA MET A 284 -10.39 3.42 -6.62
C MET A 284 -9.64 3.48 -5.31
N ARG A 285 -9.69 2.37 -4.58
CA ARG A 285 -8.84 2.12 -3.42
C ARG A 285 -8.07 0.83 -3.66
N ILE A 286 -6.76 0.95 -3.77
CA ILE A 286 -5.86 -0.20 -3.85
C ILE A 286 -5.32 -0.42 -2.45
N MET A 287 -5.32 -1.68 -2.00
CA MET A 287 -4.77 -2.12 -0.72
C MET A 287 -3.79 -3.26 -0.99
N ASP A 288 -2.60 -3.17 -0.40
CA ASP A 288 -1.53 -4.18 -0.54
C ASP A 288 -1.16 -4.47 -2.00
N ASN A 289 -1.32 -3.48 -2.89
CA ASN A 289 -1.16 -3.62 -4.34
C ASN A 289 -1.95 -4.79 -4.98
N THR A 290 -2.96 -5.32 -4.28
CA THR A 290 -3.64 -6.57 -4.65
C THR A 290 -5.15 -6.44 -4.60
N VAL A 291 -5.69 -5.90 -3.50
CA VAL A 291 -7.14 -5.74 -3.34
C VAL A 291 -7.54 -4.39 -3.88
N VAL A 292 -8.38 -4.39 -4.91
CA VAL A 292 -8.80 -3.16 -5.59
C VAL A 292 -10.30 -2.98 -5.44
N LEU A 293 -10.71 -1.97 -4.70
CA LEU A 293 -12.10 -1.54 -4.64
C LEU A 293 -12.32 -0.45 -5.68
N VAL A 294 -13.39 -0.58 -6.47
CA VAL A 294 -13.74 0.36 -7.55
C VAL A 294 -15.14 0.88 -7.30
N TYR A 295 -15.36 2.18 -7.47
CA TYR A 295 -16.65 2.82 -7.27
C TYR A 295 -16.89 3.89 -8.34
N GLU A 296 -18.10 3.92 -8.89
CA GLU A 296 -18.55 5.01 -9.78
C GLU A 296 -19.29 6.05 -8.95
N VAL A 297 -18.62 7.15 -8.61
CA VAL A 297 -19.08 8.11 -7.61
C VAL A 297 -19.42 9.48 -8.19
N VAL A 298 -20.24 10.22 -7.46
CA VAL A 298 -20.45 11.65 -7.63
C VAL A 298 -20.29 12.35 -6.28
N ALA A 299 -19.66 13.53 -6.28
CA ALA A 299 -19.61 14.38 -5.10
C ALA A 299 -20.90 15.20 -5.02
N MET A 300 -21.75 14.88 -4.05
CA MET A 300 -23.06 15.53 -3.89
C MET A 300 -23.01 16.78 -3.00
N LYS A 301 -21.93 16.93 -2.22
CA LYS A 301 -21.72 18.06 -1.30
C LYS A 301 -20.48 18.83 -1.73
N SER A 302 -20.46 20.13 -1.44
CA SER A 302 -19.25 20.94 -1.58
C SER A 302 -18.13 20.38 -0.70
N ILE A 303 -16.91 20.42 -1.22
CA ILE A 303 -15.71 20.14 -0.44
C ILE A 303 -15.37 21.43 0.32
N ASP A 304 -15.72 21.44 1.61
CA ASP A 304 -15.44 22.54 2.53
C ASP A 304 -14.19 22.19 3.34
N GLU A 305 -13.16 23.03 3.25
CA GLU A 305 -11.89 22.79 3.95
C GLU A 305 -11.70 23.74 5.12
N GLU A 306 -11.26 23.18 6.23
CA GLU A 306 -10.69 23.94 7.33
C GLU A 306 -9.18 24.10 7.06
N ILE A 307 -8.74 25.33 6.80
CA ILE A 307 -7.38 25.65 6.37
C ILE A 307 -6.58 26.29 7.51
N ASP A 308 -5.41 25.74 7.80
CA ASP A 308 -4.36 26.36 8.60
C ASP A 308 -3.32 27.01 7.67
N TRP A 309 -3.45 28.33 7.48
CA TRP A 309 -2.55 29.11 6.65
C TRP A 309 -1.12 29.22 7.20
N ARG A 310 -0.93 29.00 8.51
CA ARG A 310 0.40 29.05 9.12
C ARG A 310 1.20 27.81 8.78
N ASN A 311 0.54 26.65 8.78
CA ASN A 311 1.18 25.36 8.52
C ASN A 311 0.98 24.87 7.08
N LEU A 312 0.18 25.57 6.28
CA LEU A 312 -0.18 25.19 4.90
C LEU A 312 -0.82 23.79 4.84
N THR A 313 -1.72 23.55 5.78
CA THR A 313 -2.46 22.30 5.90
C THR A 313 -3.95 22.55 5.82
N ALA A 314 -4.71 21.55 5.38
CA ALA A 314 -6.16 21.58 5.37
C ALA A 314 -6.73 20.23 5.79
N THR A 315 -7.88 20.26 6.46
CA THR A 315 -8.69 19.06 6.67
C THR A 315 -10.06 19.26 6.04
N PHE A 316 -10.61 18.19 5.49
CA PHE A 316 -11.96 18.23 4.91
C PHE A 316 -12.60 16.84 4.88
N THR A 317 -13.92 16.83 4.76
CA THR A 317 -14.68 15.59 4.59
C THR A 317 -15.22 15.49 3.17
N LEU A 318 -14.75 14.50 2.42
CA LEU A 318 -15.27 14.19 1.09
C LEU A 318 -16.45 13.22 1.20
N ASN A 319 -17.63 13.68 0.80
CA ASN A 319 -18.86 12.90 0.77
C ASN A 319 -19.19 12.52 -0.67
N LEU A 320 -19.20 11.22 -0.94
CA LEU A 320 -19.41 10.64 -2.25
C LEU A 320 -20.66 9.75 -2.22
N LEU A 321 -21.39 9.76 -3.32
CA LEU A 321 -22.51 8.86 -3.56
C LEU A 321 -22.14 7.97 -4.75
N GLU A 322 -22.25 6.66 -4.59
CA GLU A 322 -22.23 5.71 -5.71
C GLU A 322 -23.67 5.32 -6.05
N PRO A 323 -24.23 5.82 -7.17
CA PRO A 323 -25.63 5.60 -7.51
C PRO A 323 -25.98 4.15 -7.86
N GLU A 324 -25.01 3.40 -8.38
CA GLU A 324 -25.18 2.03 -8.88
C GLU A 324 -24.24 1.05 -8.15
N PRO A 325 -24.51 0.75 -6.86
CA PRO A 325 -23.50 0.15 -6.00
C PRO A 325 -23.33 -1.37 -6.16
N VAL A 326 -24.37 -2.07 -6.62
CA VAL A 326 -24.30 -3.51 -6.89
C VAL A 326 -23.72 -3.72 -8.27
N LYS A 327 -22.56 -4.37 -8.33
CA LYS A 327 -21.80 -4.48 -9.58
C LYS A 327 -20.92 -5.72 -9.65
N ARG A 328 -20.58 -6.07 -10.89
CA ARG A 328 -19.50 -7.01 -11.22
C ARG A 328 -18.27 -6.22 -11.66
N VAL A 329 -17.10 -6.59 -11.16
CA VAL A 329 -15.84 -5.91 -11.49
C VAL A 329 -14.90 -6.86 -12.21
N LEU A 330 -14.38 -6.43 -13.36
CA LEU A 330 -13.37 -7.15 -14.14
C LEU A 330 -12.04 -6.39 -14.16
N LYS A 331 -10.97 -7.09 -14.51
CA LYS A 331 -9.63 -6.56 -14.75
C LYS A 331 -9.14 -7.01 -16.12
N PHE A 332 -8.70 -6.07 -16.94
CA PHE A 332 -8.00 -6.30 -18.19
C PHE A 332 -6.60 -5.66 -18.10
N SER A 333 -5.55 -6.46 -18.30
CA SER A 333 -4.16 -5.99 -18.19
C SER A 333 -3.53 -5.83 -19.57
N GLY A 334 -2.89 -4.68 -19.79
CA GLY A 334 -2.17 -4.35 -21.02
C GLY A 334 -3.00 -3.54 -22.02
N THR A 335 -2.59 -3.59 -23.29
CA THR A 335 -3.27 -2.95 -24.43
C THR A 335 -4.07 -3.96 -25.22
N GLY A 336 -5.16 -3.53 -25.86
CA GLY A 336 -5.92 -4.37 -26.79
C GLY A 336 -7.42 -4.29 -26.59
N GLN A 337 -8.14 -5.22 -27.22
CA GLN A 337 -9.59 -5.26 -27.19
C GLN A 337 -10.10 -6.13 -26.04
N VAL A 338 -10.92 -5.54 -25.18
CA VAL A 338 -11.80 -6.29 -24.27
C VAL A 338 -13.17 -6.51 -24.93
N SER A 339 -13.76 -7.67 -24.71
CA SER A 339 -15.09 -8.03 -25.19
C SER A 339 -15.92 -8.59 -24.04
N ILE A 340 -17.11 -8.03 -23.84
CA ILE A 340 -18.10 -8.50 -22.86
C ILE A 340 -19.36 -8.88 -23.61
N THR A 341 -19.78 -10.14 -23.46
CA THR A 341 -21.04 -10.65 -23.98
C THR A 341 -21.96 -10.99 -22.82
N LEU A 342 -23.18 -10.48 -22.83
CA LEU A 342 -24.16 -10.69 -21.76
C LEU A 342 -25.57 -10.92 -22.30
N SER A 343 -26.37 -11.62 -21.50
CA SER A 343 -27.83 -11.70 -21.67
C SER A 343 -28.52 -11.22 -20.40
N SER A 344 -29.44 -10.27 -20.55
CA SER A 344 -30.18 -9.68 -19.44
C SER A 344 -31.56 -9.20 -19.89
N PRO A 345 -32.63 -9.45 -19.11
CA PRO A 345 -33.94 -8.87 -19.35
C PRO A 345 -34.03 -7.40 -18.91
N THR A 346 -33.07 -6.90 -18.13
CA THR A 346 -33.02 -5.53 -17.62
C THR A 346 -31.76 -4.79 -18.11
N PRO A 347 -31.81 -3.47 -18.33
CA PRO A 347 -30.64 -2.66 -18.66
C PRO A 347 -29.46 -2.86 -17.70
N MET A 348 -28.25 -2.98 -18.26
CA MET A 348 -26.98 -2.92 -17.56
C MET A 348 -26.14 -1.77 -18.11
N ASN A 349 -25.28 -1.19 -17.27
CA ASN A 349 -24.28 -0.21 -17.71
C ASN A 349 -22.87 -0.80 -17.59
N ILE A 350 -21.99 -0.47 -18.54
CA ILE A 350 -20.59 -0.91 -18.55
C ILE A 350 -19.69 0.32 -18.52
N TYR A 351 -18.95 0.48 -17.43
CA TYR A 351 -17.96 1.52 -17.22
C TYR A 351 -16.55 0.96 -17.46
N TRP A 352 -15.92 1.36 -18.57
CA TRP A 352 -14.65 0.81 -19.05
C TRP A 352 -13.41 1.24 -18.25
N GLY A 353 -13.50 2.28 -17.44
CA GLY A 353 -12.45 2.61 -16.46
C GLY A 353 -11.28 3.45 -16.91
N ASP A 354 -11.33 3.99 -18.11
CA ASP A 354 -10.31 4.84 -18.72
C ASP A 354 -10.87 6.24 -19.06
N ASN A 355 -11.93 6.67 -18.37
CA ASN A 355 -12.70 7.90 -18.64
C ASN A 355 -13.38 7.96 -20.02
N SER A 356 -13.43 6.85 -20.76
CA SER A 356 -14.22 6.76 -21.98
C SER A 356 -15.72 6.76 -21.69
N THR A 357 -16.52 7.00 -22.74
CA THR A 357 -17.97 6.97 -22.63
C THR A 357 -18.46 5.57 -22.24
N PRO A 358 -19.23 5.42 -21.14
CA PRO A 358 -19.79 4.13 -20.75
C PRO A 358 -20.74 3.58 -21.81
N SER A 359 -20.80 2.24 -21.94
CA SER A 359 -21.88 1.60 -22.68
C SER A 359 -23.10 1.50 -21.77
N LYS A 360 -24.11 2.32 -22.03
CA LYS A 360 -25.36 2.34 -21.26
C LYS A 360 -26.44 1.49 -21.93
N ASP A 361 -27.45 1.12 -21.15
CA ASP A 361 -28.65 0.42 -21.61
C ASP A 361 -28.34 -0.87 -22.40
N VAL A 362 -27.40 -1.68 -21.90
CA VAL A 362 -27.03 -2.97 -22.51
C VAL A 362 -27.93 -4.06 -21.95
N TYR A 363 -28.86 -4.56 -22.76
CA TYR A 363 -29.77 -5.65 -22.43
C TYR A 363 -30.22 -6.40 -23.67
N GLY A 364 -30.83 -7.58 -23.51
CA GLY A 364 -31.22 -8.48 -24.58
C GLY A 364 -30.55 -9.84 -24.46
N SER A 365 -30.49 -10.60 -25.55
CA SER A 365 -29.85 -11.92 -25.59
C SER A 365 -28.53 -11.87 -26.35
N ASN A 366 -27.46 -12.41 -25.75
CA ASN A 366 -26.11 -12.53 -26.33
C ASN A 366 -25.57 -11.21 -26.92
N VAL A 367 -25.84 -10.09 -26.24
CA VAL A 367 -25.39 -8.77 -26.67
C VAL A 367 -23.91 -8.62 -26.34
N THR A 368 -23.11 -8.28 -27.35
CA THR A 368 -21.67 -8.06 -27.19
C THR A 368 -21.33 -6.58 -27.25
N ARG A 369 -20.44 -6.15 -26.34
CA ARG A 369 -19.83 -4.82 -26.31
C ARG A 369 -18.31 -4.98 -26.22
N THR A 370 -17.61 -4.19 -27.01
CA THR A 370 -16.14 -4.21 -27.08
C THR A 370 -15.58 -2.84 -26.78
N HIS A 371 -14.38 -2.80 -26.20
CA HIS A 371 -13.63 -1.57 -25.95
C HIS A 371 -12.14 -1.80 -26.19
N ASN A 372 -11.44 -0.80 -26.72
CA ASN A 372 -10.01 -0.90 -27.04
C ASN A 372 -9.19 -0.02 -26.09
N TYR A 373 -8.31 -0.63 -25.31
CA TYR A 373 -7.34 0.09 -24.48
C TYR A 373 -6.06 0.36 -25.25
N ASN A 374 -5.74 1.64 -25.41
CA ASN A 374 -4.56 2.09 -26.16
C ASN A 374 -3.32 2.28 -25.27
N SER A 375 -3.49 2.31 -23.95
CA SER A 375 -2.41 2.41 -22.97
C SER A 375 -2.21 1.08 -22.25
N SER A 376 -0.95 0.72 -22.03
CA SER A 376 -0.60 -0.41 -21.18
C SER A 376 -0.91 -0.08 -19.72
N GLY A 377 -1.41 -1.06 -18.97
CA GLY A 377 -1.77 -0.91 -17.56
C GLY A 377 -2.91 -1.83 -17.16
N ASP A 378 -3.29 -1.76 -15.89
CA ASP A 378 -4.46 -2.47 -15.38
C ASP A 378 -5.70 -1.60 -15.55
N HIS A 379 -6.67 -2.11 -16.32
CA HIS A 379 -7.96 -1.47 -16.55
C HIS A 379 -9.05 -2.25 -15.81
N TYR A 380 -9.73 -1.57 -14.90
CA TYR A 380 -10.84 -2.16 -14.17
C TYR A 380 -12.15 -1.87 -14.93
N ILE A 381 -13.10 -2.78 -14.96
CA ILE A 381 -14.37 -2.59 -15.67
C ILE A 381 -15.50 -2.85 -14.69
N SER A 382 -16.44 -1.92 -14.57
CA SER A 382 -17.62 -2.07 -13.72
C SER A 382 -18.84 -2.36 -14.59
N VAL A 383 -19.47 -3.51 -14.39
CA VAL A 383 -20.78 -3.82 -14.97
C VAL A 383 -21.81 -3.66 -13.85
N THR A 384 -22.72 -2.71 -14.02
CA THR A 384 -23.70 -2.30 -13.00
C THR A 384 -25.13 -2.54 -13.49
N GLY A 385 -26.06 -2.63 -12.54
CA GLY A 385 -27.48 -2.88 -12.79
C GLY A 385 -28.01 -3.98 -11.87
N VAL A 386 -29.07 -4.67 -12.29
CA VAL A 386 -29.61 -5.81 -11.55
C VAL A 386 -28.80 -7.06 -11.89
N ILE A 387 -27.59 -7.18 -11.34
CA ILE A 387 -26.62 -8.26 -11.65
C ILE A 387 -27.24 -9.66 -11.49
N GLU A 388 -28.17 -9.84 -10.56
CA GLU A 388 -28.86 -11.12 -10.32
C GLU A 388 -29.82 -11.52 -11.45
N LYS A 389 -30.12 -10.61 -12.39
CA LYS A 389 -30.94 -10.89 -13.57
C LYS A 389 -30.11 -11.23 -14.82
N LEU A 390 -28.78 -11.22 -14.75
CA LEU A 390 -27.93 -11.74 -15.82
C LEU A 390 -28.17 -13.24 -15.99
N THR A 391 -28.59 -13.66 -17.19
CA THR A 391 -28.81 -15.08 -17.51
C THR A 391 -27.59 -15.71 -18.17
N SER A 392 -26.76 -14.92 -18.85
CA SER A 392 -25.44 -15.33 -19.31
C SER A 392 -24.46 -14.17 -19.28
N PHE A 393 -23.19 -14.47 -19.04
CA PHE A 393 -22.11 -13.50 -19.03
C PHE A 393 -20.79 -14.17 -19.41
N SER A 394 -20.04 -13.58 -20.34
CA SER A 394 -18.70 -14.01 -20.72
C SER A 394 -17.85 -12.82 -21.11
N SER A 395 -16.57 -12.85 -20.74
CA SER A 395 -15.59 -11.82 -21.08
C SER A 395 -14.20 -12.43 -21.24
N ASN A 396 -13.34 -11.78 -22.02
CA ASN A 396 -11.91 -12.08 -22.06
C ASN A 396 -11.09 -11.38 -20.96
N ALA A 397 -11.74 -10.56 -20.12
CA ALA A 397 -11.15 -9.95 -18.92
C ALA A 397 -11.34 -10.84 -17.68
N GLN A 398 -10.42 -10.75 -16.73
CA GLN A 398 -10.47 -11.50 -15.47
C GLN A 398 -11.57 -10.95 -14.56
N THR A 399 -12.45 -11.80 -14.03
CA THR A 399 -13.40 -11.38 -12.99
C THR A 399 -12.67 -11.21 -11.66
N ILE A 400 -12.80 -10.02 -11.05
CA ILE A 400 -12.27 -9.71 -9.71
C ILE A 400 -13.37 -9.88 -8.65
N TYR A 401 -14.55 -9.32 -8.91
CA TYR A 401 -15.73 -9.50 -8.07
C TYR A 401 -16.91 -9.90 -8.93
N ASP A 402 -17.55 -11.02 -8.59
CA ASP A 402 -18.74 -11.48 -9.31
C ASP A 402 -19.97 -10.64 -8.96
N LYS A 403 -20.06 -10.24 -7.68
CA LYS A 403 -21.02 -9.32 -7.10
C LYS A 403 -20.35 -8.61 -5.90
N PHE A 404 -20.30 -7.28 -5.94
CA PHE A 404 -19.73 -6.43 -4.89
C PHE A 404 -20.76 -5.45 -4.35
#